data_AF-A0A7V5PG38-F1
#
_entry.id   AF-A0A7V5PG38-F1
#
_cell.length_a   1.000
_cell.length_b   1.000
_cell.length_c   1.000
_cell.angle_alpha   90.00
_cell.angle_beta   90.00
_cell.angle_gamma   90.00
#
_symmetry.space_group_name_H-M   'P 1'
#
loop_
_entity.id
_entity.type
_entity.pdbx_description
1 polymer ?
#
loop_
_entity_poly.entity_id
_entity_poly.type
_entity_poly.pdbx_seq_one_letter_code
_entity_poly.pdbx_strand_id
1 'polypeptide(L)'
;MARLLLMHDDVVISEFELKTPTFTIGRALHCNLTIDDPLVSQHHAQIERHEDPQQGRASYRLKDLNSTNGSFVNGEQVQEATLRDRDVLRFGTKHFVFRDELAQEQQKTRKLKKSWIPGVFYTKE
;
A
#
# COMPACT_ATOMS: atom_id res chain seq x y z
N MET A 1 -0.08 9.92 4.54
CA MET A 1 0.44 9.68 3.17
C MET A 1 0.61 8.16 3.01
N ALA A 2 0.84 7.64 1.80
CA ALA A 2 1.01 6.19 1.60
C ALA A 2 2.40 5.83 1.09
N ARG A 3 2.90 4.65 1.47
CA ARG A 3 4.25 4.16 1.16
C ARG A 3 4.23 2.69 0.71
N LEU A 4 5.19 2.33 -0.12
CA LEU A 4 5.57 0.94 -0.39
C LEU A 4 6.91 0.65 0.26
N LEU A 5 6.95 -0.40 1.08
CA LEU A 5 8.15 -0.86 1.76
C LEU A 5 8.68 -2.09 1.04
N LEU A 6 9.89 -2.05 0.48
CA LEU A 6 10.53 -3.23 -0.12
C LEU A 6 11.07 -4.13 0.99
N MET A 7 10.70 -5.41 0.95
CA MET A 7 11.05 -6.41 1.95
C MET A 7 12.12 -7.39 1.43
N HIS A 8 13.09 -7.73 2.27
CA HIS A 8 14.03 -8.83 2.07
C HIS A 8 14.29 -9.52 3.41
N ASP A 9 14.05 -10.83 3.49
CA ASP A 9 14.19 -11.63 4.72
C ASP A 9 13.55 -10.97 5.96
N ASP A 10 12.29 -10.54 5.80
CA ASP A 10 11.48 -9.85 6.82
C ASP A 10 12.00 -8.46 7.26
N VAL A 11 13.04 -7.94 6.60
CA VAL A 11 13.60 -6.61 6.83
C VAL A 11 13.16 -5.64 5.74
N VAL A 12 12.77 -4.43 6.14
CA VAL A 12 12.53 -3.32 5.21
C VAL A 12 13.88 -2.81 4.71
N ILE A 13 14.11 -2.93 3.40
CA ILE A 13 15.36 -2.47 2.77
C ILE A 13 15.21 -1.12 2.07
N SER A 14 13.99 -0.72 1.72
CA SER A 14 13.74 0.58 1.10
C SER A 14 12.27 1.01 1.28
N GLU A 15 12.02 2.31 1.24
CA GLU A 15 10.68 2.89 1.29
C GLU A 15 10.45 3.83 0.09
N PHE A 16 9.28 3.71 -0.53
CA PHE A 16 8.88 4.54 -1.66
C PHE A 16 7.56 5.23 -1.34
N GLU A 17 7.53 6.55 -1.41
CA GLU A 17 6.32 7.34 -1.15
C GLU A 17 5.44 7.45 -2.39
N LEU A 18 4.14 7.20 -2.26
CA LEU A 18 3.17 7.33 -3.34
C LEU A 18 2.71 8.79 -3.48
N LYS A 19 3.58 9.61 -4.08
CA LYS A 19 3.36 11.06 -4.25
C LYS A 19 2.43 11.42 -5.42
N THR A 20 2.43 10.61 -6.47
CA THR A 20 1.72 10.89 -7.71
C THR A 20 0.32 10.26 -7.72
N PRO A 21 -0.65 10.82 -8.48
CA PRO A 21 -1.95 10.19 -8.69
C PRO A 21 -1.84 8.79 -9.31
N THR A 22 -0.85 8.60 -10.18
CA THR A 22 -0.50 7.30 -10.75
C THR A 22 0.96 7.01 -10.46
N PHE A 23 1.23 5.94 -9.71
CA PHE A 23 2.56 5.48 -9.35
C PHE A 23 2.89 4.22 -10.14
N THR A 24 3.83 4.32 -11.08
CA THR A 24 4.15 3.24 -12.03
C THR A 24 5.23 2.30 -11.49
N ILE A 25 5.06 1.01 -11.74
CA ILE A 25 5.93 -0.07 -11.26
C ILE A 25 6.33 -0.93 -12.46
N GLY A 26 7.61 -1.21 -12.60
CA GLY A 26 8.10 -2.07 -13.67
C GLY A 26 9.62 -2.14 -13.74
N ARG A 27 10.14 -2.86 -14.72
CA ARG A 27 11.59 -2.99 -14.94
C ARG A 27 12.18 -1.81 -15.70
N ALA A 28 11.35 -0.99 -16.36
CA ALA A 28 11.84 0.14 -17.10
C ALA A 28 12.34 1.27 -16.18
N LEU A 29 13.36 2.00 -16.63
CA LEU A 29 14.01 3.07 -15.86
C LEU A 29 13.11 4.31 -15.67
N HIS A 30 12.07 4.47 -16.47
CA HIS A 30 11.11 5.58 -16.37
C HIS A 30 9.93 5.30 -15.43
N CYS A 31 9.86 4.11 -14.84
CA CYS A 31 8.87 3.82 -13.80
C CYS A 31 9.21 4.55 -12.49
N ASN A 32 8.20 4.90 -11.70
CA ASN A 32 8.42 5.50 -10.38
C ASN A 32 9.12 4.52 -9.43
N LEU A 33 8.79 3.23 -9.55
CA LEU A 33 9.49 2.14 -8.91
C LEU A 33 10.06 1.22 -9.99
N THR A 34 11.37 1.31 -10.18
CA THR A 34 12.12 0.40 -11.04
C THR A 34 12.51 -0.85 -10.26
N ILE A 35 12.11 -2.01 -10.76
CA ILE A 35 12.47 -3.31 -10.18
C ILE A 35 13.37 -4.04 -11.18
N ASP A 36 14.63 -4.22 -10.80
CA ASP A 36 15.57 -5.04 -11.58
C ASP A 36 15.34 -6.52 -11.31
N ASP A 37 14.34 -7.07 -12.00
CA ASP A 37 13.96 -8.49 -11.92
C ASP A 37 13.45 -8.95 -13.29
N PRO A 38 14.01 -10.01 -13.90
CA PRO A 38 13.57 -10.51 -15.21
C PRO A 38 12.11 -10.98 -15.23
N LEU A 39 11.52 -11.33 -14.08
CA LEU A 39 10.12 -11.70 -13.96
C LEU A 39 9.19 -10.47 -13.94
N VAL A 40 9.74 -9.26 -13.88
CA VAL A 40 8.98 -8.02 -13.93
C VAL A 40 9.02 -7.43 -15.35
N SER A 41 7.83 -7.29 -15.95
CA SER A 41 7.63 -6.58 -17.21
C SER A 41 8.10 -5.12 -17.15
N GLN A 42 8.45 -4.53 -18.30
CA GLN A 42 8.90 -3.13 -18.39
C GLN A 42 7.88 -2.17 -17.78
N HIS A 43 6.61 -2.38 -18.11
CA HIS A 43 5.44 -1.77 -17.50
C HIS A 43 4.63 -2.89 -16.86
N HIS A 44 4.75 -3.07 -15.55
CA HIS A 44 4.18 -4.23 -14.87
C HIS A 44 2.83 -3.90 -14.24
N ALA A 45 2.81 -2.86 -13.41
CA ALA A 45 1.62 -2.43 -12.72
C ALA A 45 1.68 -0.94 -12.44
N GLN A 46 0.55 -0.39 -12.03
CA GLN A 46 0.47 0.95 -11.48
C GLN A 46 -0.43 0.96 -10.25
N ILE A 47 -0.14 1.87 -9.34
CA ILE A 47 -1.02 2.17 -8.21
C ILE A 47 -1.66 3.52 -8.48
N GLU A 48 -2.97 3.54 -8.53
CA GLU A 48 -3.77 4.74 -8.71
C GLU A 48 -4.29 5.21 -7.35
N ARG A 49 -4.05 6.48 -7.05
CA ARG A 49 -4.59 7.18 -5.90
C ARG A 49 -5.88 7.87 -6.32
N HIS A 50 -6.99 7.42 -5.75
CA HIS A 50 -8.32 7.99 -5.95
C HIS A 50 -8.70 8.77 -4.70
N GLU A 51 -8.91 10.07 -4.83
CA GLU A 51 -9.37 10.92 -3.73
C GLU A 51 -10.90 10.81 -3.61
N ASP A 52 -11.41 10.46 -2.43
CA ASP A 52 -12.85 10.52 -2.15
C ASP A 52 -13.16 11.88 -1.48
N PRO A 53 -13.82 12.82 -2.18
CA PRO A 53 -14.15 14.13 -1.64
C PRO A 53 -15.13 14.08 -0.45
N GLN A 54 -15.90 12.99 -0.32
CA GLN A 54 -16.93 12.85 0.72
C GLN A 54 -16.37 12.21 2.00
N GLN A 55 -15.36 11.35 1.88
CA GLN A 55 -14.77 10.62 3.02
C GLN A 55 -13.48 11.25 3.56
N GLY A 56 -12.95 12.29 2.89
CA GLY A 56 -11.69 12.94 3.29
C GLY A 56 -10.48 11.99 3.28
N ARG A 57 -10.59 10.86 2.57
CA ARG A 57 -9.57 9.80 2.51
C ARG A 57 -9.24 9.46 1.07
N ALA A 58 -7.96 9.24 0.80
CA ALA A 58 -7.52 8.66 -0.46
C ALA A 58 -7.62 7.13 -0.41
N SER A 59 -8.20 6.53 -1.45
CA SER A 59 -8.15 5.10 -1.71
C SER A 59 -7.05 4.80 -2.72
N TYR A 60 -6.41 3.65 -2.59
CA TYR A 60 -5.33 3.22 -3.46
C TYR A 60 -5.75 1.94 -4.17
N ARG A 61 -5.56 1.88 -5.48
CA ARG A 61 -5.90 0.72 -6.31
C ARG A 61 -4.66 0.28 -7.08
N LEU A 62 -4.27 -0.98 -6.90
CA LEU A 62 -3.30 -1.63 -7.77
C LEU A 62 -4.01 -2.04 -9.06
N LYS A 63 -3.36 -1.79 -10.19
CA LYS A 63 -3.77 -2.23 -11.52
C LYS A 63 -2.58 -2.85 -12.23
N ASP A 64 -2.71 -4.13 -12.56
CA ASP A 64 -1.77 -4.84 -13.42
C ASP A 64 -1.95 -4.38 -14.87
N LEU A 65 -0.83 -4.18 -15.58
CA LEU A 65 -0.78 -3.68 -16.95
C LEU A 65 -0.57 -4.81 -17.96
N ASN A 66 -1.25 -5.94 -17.76
CA ASN A 66 -1.06 -7.20 -18.50
C ASN A 66 0.38 -7.68 -18.41
N SER A 67 0.90 -7.72 -17.18
CA SER A 67 2.24 -8.22 -16.95
C SER A 67 2.34 -9.72 -17.24
N THR A 68 3.54 -10.17 -17.60
CA THR A 68 3.76 -11.56 -18.03
C THR A 68 3.56 -12.57 -16.89
N ASN A 69 3.96 -12.22 -15.68
CA ASN A 69 3.88 -13.10 -14.51
C ASN A 69 2.77 -12.71 -13.52
N GLY A 70 2.02 -11.66 -13.83
CA GLY A 70 0.96 -11.13 -12.97
C GLY A 70 1.48 -10.36 -11.76
N SER A 71 0.57 -9.55 -11.22
CA SER A 71 0.70 -8.89 -9.92
C SER A 71 -0.03 -9.67 -8.84
N PHE A 72 0.52 -9.73 -7.63
CA PHE A 72 -0.12 -10.44 -6.51
C PHE A 72 -0.35 -9.52 -5.32
N VAL A 73 -1.47 -9.73 -4.63
CA VAL A 73 -1.83 -9.09 -3.36
C VAL A 73 -2.16 -10.18 -2.35
N ASN A 74 -1.47 -10.20 -1.22
CA ASN A 74 -1.62 -11.21 -0.16
C ASN A 74 -1.53 -12.66 -0.67
N GLY A 75 -0.73 -12.89 -1.72
CA GLY A 75 -0.52 -14.20 -2.34
C GLY A 75 -1.48 -14.55 -3.48
N GLU A 76 -2.53 -13.77 -3.69
CA GLU A 76 -3.49 -13.98 -4.78
C GLU A 76 -3.14 -13.12 -5.99
N GLN A 77 -3.20 -13.71 -7.20
CA GLN A 77 -2.98 -12.98 -8.44
C GLN A 77 -4.18 -12.07 -8.74
N VAL A 78 -3.93 -10.81 -9.06
CA VAL A 78 -4.98 -9.81 -9.29
C VAL A 78 -4.71 -9.02 -10.57
N GLN A 79 -5.78 -8.72 -11.32
CA GLN A 79 -5.72 -7.72 -12.39
C GLN A 79 -5.89 -6.32 -11.80
N GLU A 80 -6.81 -6.17 -10.86
CA GLU A 80 -7.05 -4.93 -10.14
C GLU A 80 -7.44 -5.25 -8.69
N ALA A 81 -6.91 -4.50 -7.73
CA ALA A 81 -7.20 -4.69 -6.31
C ALA A 81 -7.15 -3.37 -5.53
N THR A 82 -8.11 -3.14 -4.64
CA THR A 82 -8.05 -2.02 -3.69
C THR A 82 -7.10 -2.37 -2.56
N LEU A 83 -6.08 -1.54 -2.36
CA LEU A 83 -5.05 -1.73 -1.35
C LEU A 83 -5.50 -1.25 0.03
N ARG A 84 -5.14 -2.02 1.05
CA ARG A 84 -5.36 -1.74 2.48
C ARG A 84 -4.03 -1.71 3.21
N ASP A 85 -3.98 -0.96 4.32
CA ASP A 85 -2.77 -0.90 5.15
C ASP A 85 -2.30 -2.31 5.51
N ARG A 86 -1.00 -2.56 5.30
CA ARG A 86 -0.29 -3.83 5.49
C ARG A 86 -0.50 -4.90 4.42
N ASP A 87 -1.19 -4.60 3.32
CA ASP A 87 -1.25 -5.55 2.21
C ASP A 87 0.15 -5.85 1.67
N VAL A 88 0.40 -7.12 1.40
CA VAL A 88 1.65 -7.61 0.82
C VAL A 88 1.49 -7.69 -0.68
N LEU A 89 2.28 -6.90 -1.41
CA LEU A 89 2.32 -6.92 -2.87
C LEU A 89 3.52 -7.75 -3.33
N ARG A 90 3.36 -8.49 -4.42
CA ARG A 90 4.48 -9.19 -5.07
C ARG A 90 4.50 -8.91 -6.57
N PHE A 91 5.69 -8.54 -7.04
CA PHE A 91 5.99 -8.36 -8.46
C PHE A 91 7.29 -9.11 -8.75
N GLY A 92 7.23 -10.14 -9.59
CA GLY A 92 8.36 -11.05 -9.78
C GLY A 92 8.76 -11.74 -8.46
N THR A 93 10.04 -11.67 -8.10
CA THR A 93 10.56 -12.20 -6.84
C THR A 93 10.56 -11.19 -5.68
N LYS A 94 10.13 -9.94 -5.92
CA LYS A 94 10.18 -8.87 -4.92
C LYS A 94 8.86 -8.76 -4.16
N HIS A 95 8.97 -8.63 -2.85
CA HIS A 95 7.85 -8.44 -1.94
C HIS A 95 7.84 -7.01 -1.41
N PHE A 96 6.66 -6.41 -1.36
CA PHE A 96 6.44 -5.08 -0.85
C PHE A 96 5.31 -5.09 0.17
N VAL A 97 5.37 -4.21 1.16
CA VAL A 97 4.27 -3.96 2.09
C VAL A 97 3.72 -2.58 1.82
N PHE A 98 2.43 -2.49 1.55
CA PHE A 98 1.73 -1.23 1.43
C PHE A 98 1.41 -0.65 2.81
N ARG A 99 1.69 0.63 3.01
CA ARG A 99 1.35 1.36 4.24
C ARG A 99 0.55 2.60 3.94
N ASP A 100 -0.54 2.78 4.67
CA ASP A 100 -1.37 3.98 4.62
C ASP A 100 -1.37 4.65 6.01
N GLU A 101 -0.64 5.75 6.15
CA GLU A 101 -0.50 6.45 7.42
C GLU A 101 -1.83 7.04 7.94
N LEU A 102 -2.77 7.37 7.04
CA LEU A 102 -4.08 7.90 7.46
C LEU A 102 -4.94 6.80 8.11
N ALA A 103 -4.74 5.53 7.72
CA ALA A 103 -5.37 4.39 8.38
C ALA A 103 -4.87 4.21 9.82
N GLN A 104 -3.59 4.53 10.07
CA GLN A 104 -2.94 4.35 11.37
C GLN A 104 -3.43 5.38 12.42
N GLU A 105 -3.72 6.61 12.02
CA GLU A 105 -4.21 7.67 12.92
C GLU A 105 -5.64 7.37 13.42
N GLN A 106 -6.50 6.82 12.57
CA GLN A 106 -7.86 6.45 12.97
C GLN A 106 -7.87 5.25 13.94
N GLN A 107 -6.98 4.26 13.75
CA GLN A 107 -6.84 3.14 14.69
C GLN A 107 -6.24 3.55 16.03
N LYS A 108 -5.30 4.50 16.05
CA LYS A 108 -4.71 5.04 17.29
C LYS A 108 -5.67 5.93 18.09
N THR A 109 -6.79 6.38 17.52
CA THR A 109 -7.73 7.30 18.17
C THR A 109 -8.94 6.59 18.82
N ARG A 110 -9.03 5.25 18.77
CA ARG A 110 -9.82 4.49 19.77
C ARG A 110 -9.08 4.40 21.12
N LYS A 111 -8.46 5.51 21.55
CA LYS A 111 -7.92 5.66 22.91
C LYS A 111 -9.09 5.79 23.87
N LEU A 112 -9.52 4.67 24.44
CA LEU A 112 -10.31 4.63 25.67
C LEU A 112 -9.63 5.53 26.70
N LYS A 113 -10.24 6.65 27.06
CA LYS A 113 -9.79 7.44 28.21
C LYS A 113 -10.38 6.80 29.46
N LYS A 114 -9.53 6.51 30.45
CA LYS A 114 -9.95 6.02 31.76
C LYS A 114 -10.71 7.14 32.46
N SER A 115 -11.94 6.87 32.87
CA SER A 115 -12.70 7.77 33.74
C SER A 115 -12.03 7.85 35.11
N TRP A 116 -12.27 8.93 35.85
CA TRP A 116 -11.95 8.99 37.28
C TRP A 116 -12.67 7.85 38.02
N ILE A 117 -13.87 7.47 37.56
CA ILE A 117 -14.65 6.38 38.13
C ILE A 117 -13.92 5.04 37.86
N PRO A 118 -13.56 4.27 38.92
CA PRO A 118 -12.95 2.96 38.75
C PRO A 118 -13.81 2.07 37.85
N GLY A 119 -13.24 1.55 36.77
CA GLY A 119 -13.91 0.61 35.85
C GLY A 119 -14.72 1.25 34.71
N VAL A 120 -14.76 2.57 34.57
CA VAL A 120 -15.50 3.23 33.48
C VAL A 120 -14.51 3.82 32.46
N PHE A 121 -14.77 3.58 31.18
CA PHE A 121 -14.07 4.21 30.05
C PHE A 121 -15.10 4.90 29.17
N TYR A 122 -14.77 6.04 28.58
CA TYR A 122 -15.65 6.72 27.63
C TYR A 122 -14.91 7.14 26.37
N THR A 123 -15.64 7.15 25.27
CA THR A 123 -15.26 7.77 24.00
C THR A 123 -15.89 9.15 23.96
N LYS A 124 -15.09 10.21 23.80
CA LYS A 124 -15.63 11.55 23.54
C LYS A 124 -15.55 11.75 22.03
N GLU A 125 -16.72 11.91 21.40
CA GLU A 125 -16.87 12.33 20.00
C GLU A 125 -16.23 13.71 19.76
#